data_AF-A0A645CGG3-F1
#
_entry.id   AF-A0A645CGG3-F1
#
_cell.length_a   1.000
_cell.length_b   1.000
_cell.length_c   1.000
_cell.angle_alpha   90.00
_cell.angle_beta   90.00
_cell.angle_gamma   90.00
#
_symmetry.space_group_name_H-M   'P 1'
#
loop_
_entity.id
_entity.type
_entity.pdbx_description
1 polymer ?
#
loop_
_entity_poly.entity_id
_entity_poly.type
_entity_poly.pdbx_seq_one_letter_code
_entity_poly.pdbx_strand_id
1 'polypeptide(L)'
;MLLNDLFSALKRKAVGYKEKTTSKAMRKNPIGGTETKVTEDEKYYPPDFDAIKYILVMKFGKDFDPKKYMYEYMDKKNEPEEWANATPIGADDDKED
;
A
#
# COMPACT_ATOMS: atom_id res chain seq x y z
N MET A 1 21.09 -5.31 5.44
CA MET A 1 21.09 -3.84 5.62
C MET A 1 20.15 -3.18 4.62
N LEU A 2 20.38 -3.31 3.31
CA LEU A 2 19.53 -2.74 2.23
C LEU A 2 18.00 -2.87 2.41
N LEU A 3 17.49 -4.03 2.79
CA LEU A 3 16.04 -4.22 2.96
C LEU A 3 15.45 -3.34 4.07
N ASN A 4 16.15 -3.22 5.19
CA ASN A 4 15.71 -2.39 6.32
C ASN A 4 15.75 -0.90 5.96
N ASP A 5 16.77 -0.50 5.20
CA ASP A 5 16.91 0.88 4.72
C ASP A 5 15.78 1.22 3.75
N LEU A 6 15.44 0.30 2.84
CA LEU A 6 14.31 0.44 1.91
C LEU A 6 12.98 0.54 2.66
N PHE A 7 12.74 -0.31 3.67
CA PHE A 7 11.54 -0.23 4.51
C PHE A 7 11.46 1.08 5.27
N SER A 8 12.59 1.57 5.78
CA SER A 8 12.64 2.83 6.52
C SER A 8 12.32 4.02 5.61
N ALA A 9 12.86 4.02 4.39
CA ALA A 9 12.52 5.00 3.36
C ALA A 9 11.03 4.94 2.97
N LEU A 10 10.49 3.74 2.76
CA LEU A 10 9.09 3.54 2.44
C LEU A 10 8.16 4.03 3.56
N LYS A 11 8.47 3.71 4.82
CA LYS A 11 7.74 4.21 5.99
C LYS A 11 7.79 5.73 6.06
N ARG A 12 8.96 6.34 5.89
CA ARG A 12 9.13 7.80 5.87
C ARG A 12 8.27 8.45 4.78
N LYS A 13 8.20 7.85 3.59
CA LYS A 13 7.33 8.31 2.50
C LYS A 13 5.84 8.15 2.86
N ALA A 14 5.46 7.01 3.44
CA ALA A 14 4.09 6.71 3.83
C ALA A 14 3.55 7.68 4.89
N VAL A 15 4.36 8.07 5.88
CA VAL A 15 3.92 9.02 6.93
C VAL A 15 4.05 10.49 6.55
N GLY A 16 4.73 10.79 5.44
CA GLY A 16 5.11 12.15 5.08
C GLY A 16 6.26 12.67 5.94
N TYR A 17 7.00 13.66 5.43
CA TYR A 17 8.13 14.23 6.17
C TYR A 17 8.42 15.66 5.73
N LYS A 18 9.16 16.37 6.59
CA LYS A 18 9.73 17.67 6.27
C LYS A 18 11.20 17.50 5.99
N GLU A 19 11.67 18.11 4.91
CA GLU A 19 13.08 18.15 4.55
C GLU A 19 13.57 19.57 4.73
N LYS A 20 14.63 19.73 5.53
CA LYS A 20 15.31 21.01 5.69
C LYS A 20 16.54 21.02 4.81
N THR A 21 16.63 22.02 3.95
CA THR A 21 17.80 22.27 3.11
C THR A 21 18.47 23.54 3.60
N THR A 22 19.68 23.40 4.13
CA THR A 22 20.50 24.53 4.54
C THR A 22 21.47 24.89 3.42
N SER A 23 21.29 26.06 2.83
CA SER A 23 22.17 26.62 1.81
C SER A 23 23.09 27.66 2.45
N LYS A 24 24.41 27.47 2.36
CA LYS A 24 25.40 28.43 2.84
C LYS A 24 26.01 29.15 1.65
N ALA A 25 25.90 30.48 1.61
CA ALA A 25 26.53 31.33 0.63
C ALA A 25 27.54 32.24 1.32
N MET A 26 28.82 32.18 0.91
CA MET A 26 29.85 33.09 1.38
C MET A 26 29.97 34.27 0.41
N ARG A 27 29.89 35.49 0.94
CA ARG A 27 30.15 36.73 0.20
C ARG A 27 31.38 37.42 0.76
N LYS A 28 32.19 37.98 -0.14
CA LYS A 28 33.35 38.79 0.25
C LYS A 28 32.87 40.21 0.52
N ASN A 29 33.10 40.71 1.73
CA ASN A 29 32.74 42.07 2.09
C ASN A 29 33.68 43.06 1.39
N PRO A 30 33.20 44.26 1.02
CA PRO A 30 34.02 45.31 0.42
C PRO A 30 35.25 45.71 1.26
N ILE A 31 35.21 45.44 2.58
CA ILE A 31 36.21 45.86 3.58
C ILE A 31 37.20 44.70 3.92
N GLY A 32 37.15 43.58 3.21
CA GLY A 32 38.14 42.50 3.34
C GLY A 32 37.78 41.35 4.30
N GLY A 33 36.59 41.37 4.89
CA GLY A 33 36.02 40.24 5.65
C GLY A 33 35.19 39.27 4.80
N THR A 34 34.91 38.07 5.31
CA THR A 34 34.01 37.09 4.67
C THR A 34 32.70 37.02 5.45
N GLU A 35 31.57 37.33 4.80
CA GLU A 35 30.24 37.18 5.39
C GLU A 35 29.63 35.85 4.93
N THR A 36 29.18 35.03 5.88
CA THR A 36 28.47 33.77 5.57
C THR A 36 26.98 33.98 5.76
N LYS A 37 26.22 33.94 4.66
CA LYS A 37 24.76 33.91 4.70
C LYS A 37 24.28 32.46 4.71
N VAL A 38 23.58 32.08 5.77
CA VAL A 38 22.91 30.78 5.88
C VAL A 38 21.43 30.98 5.54
N THR A 39 20.92 30.22 4.57
CA THR A 39 19.50 30.20 4.21
C THR A 39 18.97 28.80 4.53
N GLU A 40 17.86 28.72 5.25
CA GLU A 40 17.20 27.46 5.60
C GLU A 40 15.84 27.41 4.90
N ASP A 41 15.67 26.43 4.01
CA ASP A 41 14.42 26.19 3.31
C ASP A 41 13.81 24.89 3.83
N GLU A 42 12.52 24.91 4.21
CA GLU A 42 11.79 23.72 4.66
C GLU A 42 10.78 23.30 3.59
N LYS A 43 10.94 22.10 3.05
CA LYS A 43 10.01 21.51 2.09
C LYS A 43 9.18 20.41 2.74
N TYR A 44 7.86 20.51 2.61
CA TYR A 44 6.94 19.50 3.11
C TYR A 44 6.59 18.48 2.02
N TYR A 45 6.72 17.19 2.36
CA TYR A 45 6.25 16.08 1.56
C TYR A 45 5.08 15.41 2.27
N PRO A 46 3.87 15.41 1.69
CA PRO A 46 2.70 14.81 2.31
C PRO A 46 2.81 13.28 2.36
N PRO A 47 2.00 12.62 3.20
CA PRO A 47 1.85 11.17 3.21
C PRO A 47 1.53 10.59 1.82
N ASP A 48 2.19 9.50 1.46
CA ASP A 48 1.91 8.74 0.23
C ASP A 48 0.92 7.60 0.52
N PHE A 49 -0.29 7.72 -0.04
CA PHE A 49 -1.38 6.78 0.18
C PHE A 49 -1.13 5.39 -0.40
N ASP A 50 -0.41 5.28 -1.52
CA ASP A 50 -0.12 3.98 -2.12
C ASP A 50 0.97 3.25 -1.32
N ALA A 51 1.95 3.99 -0.79
CA ALA A 51 2.90 3.44 0.17
C ALA A 51 2.20 2.94 1.45
N ILE A 52 1.20 3.67 1.95
CA ILE A 52 0.38 3.24 3.10
C ILE A 52 -0.36 1.93 2.78
N LYS A 53 -1.09 1.85 1.65
CA LYS A 53 -1.79 0.63 1.23
C LYS A 53 -0.84 -0.56 1.16
N TYR A 54 0.32 -0.38 0.52
CA TYR A 54 1.31 -1.44 0.40
C TYR A 54 1.76 -1.95 1.78
N ILE A 55 2.07 -1.04 2.71
CA ILE A 55 2.45 -1.41 4.09
C ILE A 55 1.31 -2.16 4.79
N LEU A 56 0.06 -1.74 4.62
CA LEU A 56 -1.11 -2.41 5.21
C LEU A 56 -1.28 -3.83 4.66
N VAL A 57 -1.21 -4.01 3.34
CA VAL A 57 -1.26 -5.34 2.70
C VAL A 57 -0.12 -6.22 3.21
N MET A 58 1.08 -5.67 3.35
CA MET A 58 2.23 -6.43 3.80
C MET A 58 2.15 -6.89 5.26
N LYS A 59 1.54 -6.08 6.13
CA LYS A 59 1.40 -6.38 7.56
C LYS A 59 0.17 -7.24 7.88
N PHE A 60 -0.94 -6.98 7.19
CA PHE A 60 -2.24 -7.55 7.52
C PHE A 60 -2.77 -8.48 6.43
N GLY A 61 -2.05 -8.64 5.32
CA GLY A 61 -2.39 -9.58 4.25
C GLY A 61 -3.48 -9.08 3.31
N LYS A 62 -4.15 -10.05 2.67
CA LYS A 62 -5.15 -9.84 1.60
C LYS A 62 -6.37 -9.04 2.05
N ASP A 63 -6.61 -8.93 3.36
CA ASP A 63 -7.73 -8.18 3.93
C ASP A 63 -7.67 -6.67 3.62
N PHE A 64 -6.46 -6.16 3.40
CA PHE A 64 -6.21 -4.76 3.06
C PHE A 64 -5.85 -4.57 1.58
N ASP A 65 -5.90 -5.64 0.78
CA ASP A 65 -5.69 -5.55 -0.66
C ASP A 65 -6.90 -4.87 -1.32
N PRO A 66 -6.71 -3.83 -2.14
CA PRO A 66 -7.81 -3.22 -2.91
C PRO A 66 -8.63 -4.22 -3.73
N LYS A 67 -8.04 -5.36 -4.08
CA LYS A 67 -8.65 -6.44 -4.86
C LYS A 67 -9.27 -7.54 -3.99
N LYS A 68 -9.36 -7.36 -2.67
CA LYS A 68 -9.97 -8.34 -1.73
C LYS A 68 -11.27 -8.93 -2.28
N TYR A 69 -12.22 -8.08 -2.66
CA TYR A 69 -13.51 -8.51 -3.19
C TYR A 69 -13.42 -9.34 -4.48
N MET A 70 -12.42 -9.11 -5.32
CA MET A 70 -12.21 -9.95 -6.50
C MET A 70 -11.68 -11.34 -6.12
N TYR A 71 -10.78 -11.41 -5.13
CA TYR A 71 -10.31 -12.71 -4.63
C TYR A 71 -11.45 -13.48 -3.97
N GLU A 72 -12.26 -12.83 -3.13
CA GLU A 72 -13.45 -13.44 -2.50
C GLU A 72 -14.45 -13.96 -3.54
N TYR A 73 -14.67 -13.19 -4.61
CA TYR A 73 -15.55 -13.62 -5.71
C TYR A 73 -14.99 -14.80 -6.50
N MET A 74 -13.67 -14.81 -6.76
CA MET A 74 -13.00 -15.93 -7.42
C MET A 74 -13.04 -17.20 -6.56
N ASP A 75 -12.81 -17.08 -5.25
CA ASP A 75 -12.88 -18.21 -4.32
C ASP A 75 -14.30 -18.79 -4.28
N LYS A 76 -15.33 -17.93 -4.22
CA LYS A 76 -16.74 -18.36 -4.28
C LYS A 76 -17.12 -19.08 -5.57
N LYS A 77 -16.52 -18.70 -6.71
CA LYS A 77 -16.73 -19.39 -8.00
C LYS A 77 -15.97 -20.71 -8.12
N ASN A 78 -14.90 -20.86 -7.35
CA ASN A 78 -14.06 -22.04 -7.36
C ASN A 78 -14.54 -23.10 -6.34
N GLU A 79 -15.54 -22.78 -5.51
CA GLU A 79 -16.25 -23.80 -4.75
C GLU A 79 -16.93 -24.77 -5.73
N PRO A 80 -16.69 -26.08 -5.62
CA PRO A 80 -17.31 -27.05 -6.51
C PRO A 80 -18.82 -26.91 -6.36
N GLU A 81 -19.51 -26.64 -7.46
CA GLU A 81 -20.97 -26.74 -7.51
C GLU A 81 -21.33 -28.14 -7.01
N GLU A 82 -21.92 -28.22 -5.81
CA GLU A 82 -22.65 -29.40 -5.39
C GLU A 82 -23.83 -29.50 -6.36
N TRP A 83 -23.63 -30.23 -7.46
CA TRP A 83 -24.72 -30.74 -8.28
C TRP A 83 -25.53 -31.62 -7.34
N ALA A 84 -26.50 -31.04 -6.65
CA ALA A 84 -27.51 -31.77 -5.92
C ALA A 84 -28.07 -32.76 -6.94
N ASN A 85 -27.70 -34.03 -6.76
CA ASN A 85 -28.07 -35.11 -7.65
C ASN A 85 -29.52 -34.90 -8.03
N ALA A 86 -29.77 -34.61 -9.31
CA ALA A 86 -31.11 -34.50 -9.83
C ALA A 86 -31.80 -35.80 -9.43
N THR A 87 -32.69 -35.70 -8.44
CA THR A 87 -33.61 -36.77 -8.13
C THR A 87 -34.27 -37.12 -9.46
N PRO A 88 -34.22 -38.39 -9.91
CA PRO A 88 -34.88 -38.76 -11.14
C PRO A 88 -36.37 -38.47 -10.94
N ILE A 89 -36.84 -37.41 -11.60
CA ILE A 89 -38.26 -37.11 -11.70
C ILE A 89 -38.84 -38.23 -12.55
N GLY A 90 -39.44 -39.24 -11.90
CA GLY A 90 -40.12 -40.35 -12.58
C GLY A 90 -39.93 -41.74 -12.01
N ALA A 91 -39.74 -41.92 -10.69
CA ALA A 91 -39.76 -43.24 -10.06
C ALA A 91 -41.00 -43.49 -9.19
N ASP A 92 -42.05 -42.66 -9.32
CA ASP A 92 -43.37 -42.91 -8.78
C ASP A 92 -44.32 -43.08 -9.96
N ASP A 93 -44.43 -44.30 -10.46
CA ASP A 93 -45.67 -44.91 -10.97
C ASP A 93 -45.35 -46.37 -11.33
N ASP A 94 -46.31 -47.25 -11.11
CA ASP A 94 -46.26 -48.70 -11.37
C ASP A 94 -45.70 -49.59 -10.24
N LYS A 95 -46.30 -49.54 -9.04
CA LYS A 95 -46.76 -50.74 -8.31
C LYS A 95 -47.93 -50.41 -7.37
N GLU A 96 -49.15 -50.38 -7.91
CA GLU A 96 -50.36 -50.68 -7.14
C GLU A 96 -50.89 -52.07 -7.58
N ASP A 97 -51.07 -52.92 -6.56
CA ASP A 97 -51.87 -54.15 -6.40
C ASP A 97 -51.83 -55.30 -7.44
#